data_AF-A0A7S2P482-F1
#
_entry.id   AF-A0A7S2P482-F1
#
_cell.length_a   1.000
_cell.length_b   1.000
_cell.length_c   1.000
_cell.angle_alpha   90.00
_cell.angle_beta   90.00
_cell.angle_gamma   90.00
#
_symmetry.space_group_name_H-M   'P 1'
#
loop_
_entity.id
_entity.type
_entity.pdbx_description
1 polymer ?
#
loop_
_entity_poly.entity_id
_entity_poly.type
_entity_poly.pdbx_seq_one_letter_code
_entity_poly.pdbx_strand_id
1 'polypeptide(L)'
;MATNTTDNTTGILLADGGCNITTATCNSCCSAPPSNTTSEEEPEAVIKVFMSEYRSQEFVELIGPRFEEHTNGRVKVDFSVVPYAETFFSEIENGARLGLGLYDVFVGSPVMVGTGAPYNGFADMTEYIKTNYLEEWLDIFPGFRESFSSYNGKILMIPFDGDLIHLFYNKDILEYYNFQPPRTWQEYNDIAKQVHNKVFPPTNKTLVGSCLGRAYGVGNAWTAQVLSSMTQTHGASQGS
;
A
#
# COMPACT_ATOMS: atom_id res chain seq x y z
N MET A 1 -9.50 -64.41 6.73
CA MET A 1 -9.92 -63.05 7.11
C MET A 1 -8.73 -62.14 6.80
N ALA A 2 -8.92 -61.28 5.80
CA ALA A 2 -7.92 -60.48 5.06
C ALA A 2 -7.07 -59.59 5.98
N THR A 3 -5.73 -59.59 5.98
CA THR A 3 -4.69 -59.21 4.98
C THR A 3 -4.58 -57.71 4.66
N ASN A 4 -3.82 -57.01 5.51
CA ASN A 4 -2.60 -56.24 5.19
C ASN A 4 -2.21 -56.10 3.69
N THR A 5 -1.92 -54.89 3.19
CA THR A 5 -0.58 -54.26 3.06
C THR A 5 -0.55 -53.06 2.09
N THR A 6 0.15 -51.99 2.51
CA THR A 6 1.11 -51.10 1.79
C THR A 6 0.78 -50.36 0.47
N ASP A 7 0.99 -49.04 0.57
CA ASP A 7 1.88 -48.17 -0.25
C ASP A 7 1.47 -47.62 -1.63
N ASN A 8 1.71 -46.30 -1.73
CA ASN A 8 2.07 -45.44 -2.87
C ASN A 8 1.16 -45.19 -4.10
N THR A 9 1.34 -43.95 -4.61
CA THR A 9 1.28 -43.48 -6.01
C THR A 9 -0.03 -42.99 -6.66
N THR A 10 0.04 -41.72 -7.13
CA THR A 10 -0.48 -41.10 -8.39
C THR A 10 -1.90 -41.31 -8.93
N GLY A 11 -2.47 -40.21 -9.45
CA GLY A 11 -3.44 -40.17 -10.55
C GLY A 11 -4.87 -39.85 -10.11
N ILE A 12 -5.51 -38.73 -10.51
CA ILE A 12 -6.00 -38.30 -11.84
C ILE A 12 -7.29 -39.04 -12.29
N LEU A 13 -8.27 -38.22 -12.73
CA LEU A 13 -9.53 -38.42 -13.48
C LEU A 13 -10.77 -38.83 -12.66
N LEU A 14 -11.83 -37.99 -12.59
CA LEU A 14 -12.90 -37.74 -13.60
C LEU A 14 -13.59 -39.06 -14.01
N ALA A 15 -14.90 -39.23 -14.13
CA ALA A 15 -16.11 -38.42 -14.03
C ALA A 15 -17.27 -39.41 -13.77
N ASP A 16 -18.51 -38.94 -13.59
CA ASP A 16 -19.60 -39.35 -14.51
C ASP A 16 -20.96 -38.82 -14.05
N GLY A 17 -21.61 -38.08 -14.96
CA GLY A 17 -23.05 -38.09 -15.09
C GLY A 17 -23.41 -39.00 -16.25
N GLY A 18 -24.43 -39.85 -16.10
CA GLY A 18 -24.94 -40.62 -17.24
C GLY A 18 -25.84 -41.79 -16.89
N CYS A 19 -27.14 -41.57 -17.03
CA CYS A 19 -28.23 -42.54 -16.96
C CYS A 19 -28.07 -43.72 -17.94
N ASN A 20 -28.44 -44.94 -17.51
CA ASN A 20 -28.64 -46.09 -18.39
C ASN A 20 -30.10 -46.59 -18.26
N ILE A 21 -30.87 -46.42 -19.34
CA ILE A 21 -32.13 -47.13 -19.64
C ILE A 21 -31.81 -48.23 -20.66
N THR A 22 -32.40 -49.41 -20.46
CA THR A 22 -32.21 -50.64 -21.24
C THR A 22 -32.93 -50.65 -22.60
N THR A 23 -32.17 -51.03 -23.64
CA THR A 23 -32.53 -51.74 -24.90
C THR A 23 -33.71 -51.27 -25.75
N ALA A 24 -33.42 -50.69 -26.93
CA ALA A 24 -33.82 -51.17 -28.27
C ALA A 24 -33.46 -50.12 -29.36
N THR A 25 -33.09 -50.63 -30.53
CA THR A 25 -32.63 -49.91 -31.75
C THR A 25 -33.65 -48.95 -32.37
N CYS A 26 -33.21 -47.80 -32.90
CA CYS A 26 -33.23 -47.40 -34.33
C CYS A 26 -33.25 -45.86 -34.53
N ASN A 27 -32.57 -45.42 -35.60
CA ASN A 27 -32.44 -44.07 -36.17
C ASN A 27 -33.58 -43.06 -35.95
N SER A 28 -33.22 -41.82 -35.58
CA SER A 28 -33.55 -40.58 -36.32
C SER A 28 -33.34 -39.33 -35.45
N CYS A 29 -32.49 -38.41 -35.96
CA CYS A 29 -32.50 -36.95 -35.82
C CYS A 29 -32.96 -36.30 -34.49
N CYS A 30 -32.01 -35.80 -33.71
CA CYS A 30 -32.20 -34.62 -32.86
C CYS A 30 -30.90 -33.78 -32.87
N SER A 31 -30.88 -32.71 -33.66
CA SER A 31 -29.82 -31.71 -33.64
C SER A 31 -29.88 -30.90 -32.34
N ALA A 32 -28.77 -30.87 -31.59
CA ALA A 32 -28.63 -29.97 -30.44
C ALA A 32 -28.51 -28.51 -30.93
N PRO A 33 -29.08 -27.53 -30.21
CA PRO A 33 -28.96 -26.12 -30.57
C PRO A 33 -27.51 -25.65 -30.37
N PRO A 34 -27.01 -24.71 -31.20
CA PRO A 34 -25.65 -24.22 -31.08
C PRO A 34 -25.50 -23.45 -29.75
N SER A 35 -24.56 -23.89 -28.92
CA SER A 35 -24.09 -23.11 -27.79
C SER A 35 -23.35 -21.89 -28.35
N ASN A 36 -23.91 -20.70 -28.14
CA ASN A 36 -23.16 -19.46 -28.29
C ASN A 36 -22.13 -19.38 -27.17
N THR A 37 -20.96 -19.97 -27.39
CA THR A 37 -19.77 -19.69 -26.61
C THR A 37 -19.24 -18.34 -27.08
N THR A 38 -19.59 -17.26 -26.38
CA THR A 38 -18.73 -16.07 -26.37
C THR A 38 -17.43 -16.52 -25.75
N SER A 39 -16.40 -16.68 -26.56
CA SER A 39 -15.03 -16.83 -26.10
C SER A 39 -14.64 -15.55 -25.38
N GLU A 40 -14.68 -15.54 -24.05
CA GLU A 40 -13.89 -14.57 -23.29
C GLU A 40 -12.43 -14.83 -23.70
N GLU A 41 -11.80 -13.89 -24.40
CA GLU A 41 -10.38 -13.97 -24.73
C GLU A 41 -9.59 -14.04 -23.42
N GLU A 42 -8.75 -15.07 -23.27
CA GLU A 42 -7.86 -15.15 -22.11
C GLU A 42 -6.88 -13.96 -22.13
N PRO A 43 -6.55 -13.40 -20.96
CA PRO A 43 -5.71 -12.22 -20.90
C PRO A 43 -4.30 -12.50 -21.41
N GLU A 44 -3.73 -11.54 -22.13
CA GLU A 44 -2.35 -11.60 -22.64
C GLU A 44 -1.32 -11.59 -21.50
N ALA A 45 -1.65 -10.93 -20.38
CA ALA A 45 -0.78 -10.85 -19.20
C ALA A 45 -1.57 -10.68 -17.89
N VAL A 46 -0.96 -11.12 -16.79
CA VAL A 46 -1.44 -10.87 -15.42
C VAL A 46 -0.35 -10.15 -14.65
N ILE A 47 -0.68 -8.99 -14.06
CA ILE A 47 0.19 -8.23 -13.17
C ILE A 47 -0.17 -8.57 -11.73
N LYS A 48 0.79 -9.08 -10.96
CA LYS A 48 0.64 -9.40 -9.54
C LYS A 48 1.07 -8.22 -8.68
N VAL A 49 0.12 -7.64 -7.96
CA VAL A 49 0.32 -6.49 -7.08
C VAL A 49 0.30 -6.94 -5.63
N PHE A 50 1.36 -6.64 -4.88
CA PHE A 50 1.45 -6.89 -3.44
C PHE A 50 1.34 -5.59 -2.65
N MET A 51 0.47 -5.56 -1.65
CA MET A 51 0.24 -4.35 -0.85
C MET A 51 -0.21 -4.65 0.58
N SER A 52 0.02 -3.70 1.48
CA SER A 52 -0.63 -3.70 2.79
C SER A 52 -2.10 -3.31 2.68
N GLU A 53 -2.93 -3.68 3.65
CA GLU A 53 -4.36 -3.35 3.70
C GLU A 53 -4.67 -1.84 3.69
N TYR A 54 -3.70 -1.00 4.07
CA TYR A 54 -3.88 0.45 4.00
C TYR A 54 -4.22 0.91 2.57
N ARG A 55 -5.41 1.50 2.40
CA ARG A 55 -5.95 2.03 1.12
C ARG A 55 -6.15 0.96 0.03
N SER A 56 -6.07 -0.33 0.34
CA SER A 56 -6.17 -1.42 -0.65
C SER A 56 -7.52 -1.46 -1.37
N GLN A 57 -8.62 -1.08 -0.71
CA GLN A 57 -9.96 -1.05 -1.32
C GLN A 57 -10.00 -0.18 -2.58
N GLU A 58 -9.37 0.99 -2.58
CA GLU A 58 -9.32 1.86 -3.76
C GLU A 58 -8.59 1.19 -4.92
N PHE A 59 -7.50 0.47 -4.62
CA PHE A 59 -6.75 -0.24 -5.66
C PHE A 59 -7.55 -1.39 -6.27
N VAL A 60 -8.17 -2.21 -5.42
CA VAL A 60 -8.92 -3.40 -5.84
C VAL A 60 -10.21 -3.03 -6.56
N GLU A 61 -10.96 -2.06 -6.04
CA GLU A 61 -12.30 -1.74 -6.54
C GLU A 61 -12.31 -0.69 -7.66
N LEU A 62 -11.26 0.14 -7.76
CA LEU A 62 -11.22 1.26 -8.70
C LEU A 62 -10.03 1.19 -9.66
N ILE A 63 -8.80 1.17 -9.14
CA ILE A 63 -7.60 1.33 -9.97
C ILE A 63 -7.38 0.11 -10.86
N GLY A 64 -7.46 -1.10 -10.30
CA GLY A 64 -7.35 -2.36 -11.04
C GLY A 64 -8.35 -2.43 -12.19
N PRO A 65 -9.67 -2.38 -11.93
CA PRO A 65 -10.69 -2.44 -12.97
C PRO A 65 -10.53 -1.36 -14.06
N ARG A 66 -10.17 -0.12 -13.69
CA ARG A 66 -9.91 0.95 -14.67
C ARG A 66 -8.71 0.66 -15.56
N PHE A 67 -7.66 0.05 -15.01
CA PHE A 67 -6.49 -0.34 -15.79
C PHE A 67 -6.81 -1.50 -16.74
N GLU A 68 -7.56 -2.51 -16.27
CA GLU A 68 -8.04 -3.60 -17.14
C GLU A 68 -8.91 -3.06 -18.28
N GLU A 69 -9.83 -2.14 -18.00
CA GLU A 69 -10.66 -1.47 -19.02
C GLU A 69 -9.79 -0.67 -20.01
N HIS A 70 -8.81 0.09 -19.51
CA HIS A 70 -7.89 0.87 -20.35
C HIS A 70 -7.06 -0.02 -21.30
N THR A 71 -6.76 -1.25 -20.90
CA THR A 71 -6.04 -2.22 -21.74
C THR A 71 -6.97 -3.07 -22.62
N ASN A 72 -8.28 -2.76 -22.64
CA ASN A 72 -9.32 -3.54 -23.29
C ASN A 72 -9.36 -5.01 -22.82
N GLY A 73 -9.11 -5.25 -21.53
CA GLY A 73 -9.13 -6.58 -20.92
C GLY A 73 -7.90 -7.45 -21.21
N ARG A 74 -6.93 -6.96 -22.01
CA ARG A 74 -5.71 -7.71 -22.35
C ARG A 74 -4.80 -7.93 -21.15
N VAL A 75 -4.84 -7.05 -20.16
CA VAL A 75 -4.09 -7.20 -18.92
C VAL A 75 -5.05 -7.35 -17.75
N LYS A 76 -4.81 -8.35 -16.91
CA LYS A 76 -5.48 -8.54 -15.62
C LYS A 76 -4.59 -8.12 -14.46
N VAL A 77 -5.22 -7.65 -13.38
CA VAL A 77 -4.50 -7.24 -12.16
C VAL A 77 -4.93 -8.13 -11.00
N ASP A 78 -3.97 -8.86 -10.44
CA ASP A 78 -4.17 -9.75 -9.29
C ASP A 78 -3.60 -9.10 -8.03
N PHE A 79 -4.45 -8.83 -7.04
CA PHE A 79 -4.07 -8.16 -5.80
C PHE A 79 -3.89 -9.16 -4.66
N SER A 80 -2.68 -9.16 -4.08
CA SER A 80 -2.36 -9.83 -2.83
C SER A 80 -2.23 -8.79 -1.71
N VAL A 81 -3.22 -8.79 -0.81
CA VAL A 81 -3.31 -7.81 0.30
C VAL A 81 -3.01 -8.50 1.63
N VAL A 82 -2.11 -7.90 2.42
CA VAL A 82 -1.80 -8.37 3.79
C VAL A 82 -2.22 -7.36 4.85
N PRO A 83 -2.77 -7.81 6.00
CA PRO A 83 -3.32 -6.91 7.02
C PRO A 83 -2.25 -6.15 7.81
N TYR A 84 -1.04 -6.70 7.95
CA TYR A 84 -0.01 -6.15 8.82
C TYR A 84 1.21 -5.68 8.02
N ALA A 85 1.71 -4.48 8.35
CA ALA A 85 2.90 -3.89 7.73
C ALA A 85 4.15 -4.76 7.94
N GLU A 86 4.27 -5.43 9.10
CA GLU A 86 5.39 -6.32 9.40
C GLU A 86 5.48 -7.46 8.37
N THR A 87 4.35 -8.11 8.07
CA THR A 87 4.26 -9.16 7.04
C THR A 87 4.62 -8.61 5.67
N PHE A 88 4.10 -7.42 5.32
CA PHE A 88 4.41 -6.78 4.05
C PHE A 88 5.92 -6.57 3.86
N PHE A 89 6.58 -5.98 4.85
CA PHE A 89 8.02 -5.72 4.78
C PHE A 89 8.85 -7.01 4.83
N SER A 90 8.47 -8.01 5.64
CA SER A 90 9.20 -9.29 5.69
C SER A 90 9.13 -10.04 4.36
N GLU A 91 7.98 -10.02 3.67
CA GLU A 91 7.84 -10.67 2.37
C GLU A 91 8.65 -9.96 1.28
N ILE A 92 8.70 -8.61 1.29
CA ILE A 92 9.59 -7.85 0.40
C ILE A 92 11.05 -8.21 0.65
N GLU A 93 11.50 -8.22 1.90
CA GLU A 93 12.88 -8.54 2.22
C GLU A 93 13.24 -9.97 1.80
N ASN A 94 12.40 -10.94 2.16
CA ASN A 94 12.64 -12.34 1.82
C ASN A 94 12.62 -12.57 0.31
N GLY A 95 11.63 -11.98 -0.39
CA GLY A 95 11.53 -12.05 -1.85
C GLY A 95 12.75 -11.47 -2.55
N ALA A 96 13.26 -10.33 -2.06
CA ALA A 96 14.47 -9.70 -2.58
C ALA A 96 15.74 -10.52 -2.32
N ARG A 97 15.91 -11.06 -1.09
CA ARG A 97 17.07 -11.89 -0.72
C ARG A 97 17.14 -13.20 -1.49
N LEU A 98 15.99 -13.83 -1.72
CA LEU A 98 15.89 -15.14 -2.37
C LEU A 98 15.74 -15.04 -3.89
N GLY A 99 15.42 -13.86 -4.42
CA GLY A 99 15.20 -13.65 -5.85
C GLY A 99 13.97 -14.40 -6.38
N LEU A 100 12.91 -14.50 -5.58
CA LEU A 100 11.74 -15.34 -5.92
C LEU A 100 10.89 -14.77 -7.06
N GLY A 101 10.81 -13.44 -7.19
CA GLY A 101 10.00 -12.78 -8.21
C GLY A 101 8.50 -13.10 -8.13
N LEU A 102 7.93 -13.19 -6.92
CA LEU A 102 6.53 -13.58 -6.72
C LEU A 102 5.52 -12.53 -7.18
N TYR A 103 5.92 -11.26 -7.16
CA TYR A 103 5.09 -10.10 -7.43
C TYR A 103 5.79 -9.16 -8.40
N ASP A 104 5.00 -8.49 -9.24
CA ASP A 104 5.48 -7.55 -10.26
C ASP A 104 5.52 -6.13 -9.71
N VAL A 105 4.54 -5.78 -8.86
CA VAL A 105 4.37 -4.42 -8.32
C VAL A 105 4.16 -4.48 -6.81
N PHE A 106 4.81 -3.56 -6.11
CA PHE A 106 4.62 -3.33 -4.68
C PHE A 106 3.98 -1.95 -4.48
N VAL A 107 2.91 -1.90 -3.68
CA VAL A 107 2.25 -0.64 -3.32
C VAL A 107 2.29 -0.48 -1.81
N GLY A 108 2.96 0.58 -1.34
CA GLY A 108 3.09 0.83 0.08
C GLY A 108 3.94 2.06 0.41
N SER A 109 4.22 2.21 1.70
CA SER A 109 5.03 3.30 2.23
C SER A 109 6.45 3.32 1.64
N PRO A 110 7.08 4.50 1.44
CA PRO A 110 8.46 4.61 0.97
C PRO A 110 9.49 3.84 1.82
N VAL A 111 9.15 3.48 3.07
CA VAL A 111 9.97 2.58 3.90
C VAL A 111 10.33 1.27 3.17
N MET A 112 9.46 0.79 2.27
CA MET A 112 9.70 -0.42 1.49
C MET A 112 10.98 -0.35 0.65
N VAL A 113 11.35 0.85 0.16
CA VAL A 113 12.58 1.06 -0.60
C VAL A 113 13.79 0.69 0.25
N GLY A 114 13.82 1.13 1.51
CA GLY A 114 14.88 0.78 2.46
C GLY A 114 14.93 -0.71 2.80
N THR A 115 13.79 -1.42 2.75
CA THR A 115 13.70 -2.85 3.00
C THR A 115 14.26 -3.69 1.85
N GLY A 116 13.88 -3.39 0.60
CA GLY A 116 14.24 -4.21 -0.56
C GLY A 116 15.49 -3.77 -1.31
N ALA A 117 15.80 -2.46 -1.33
CA ALA A 117 16.91 -1.92 -2.13
C ALA A 117 18.30 -2.49 -1.79
N PRO A 118 18.66 -2.77 -0.51
CA PRO A 118 19.95 -3.39 -0.18
C PRO A 118 20.18 -4.76 -0.84
N TYR A 119 19.12 -5.43 -1.26
CA TYR A 119 19.16 -6.76 -1.90
C TYR A 119 18.84 -6.70 -3.40
N ASN A 120 18.83 -5.51 -4.02
CA ASN A 120 18.38 -5.29 -5.40
C ASN A 120 16.94 -5.80 -5.66
N GLY A 121 16.05 -5.68 -4.67
CA GLY A 121 14.67 -6.16 -4.76
C GLY A 121 13.76 -5.37 -5.70
N PHE A 122 14.20 -4.23 -6.21
CA PHE A 122 13.40 -3.35 -7.07
C PHE A 122 14.13 -3.05 -8.37
N ALA A 123 13.36 -2.91 -9.45
CA ALA A 123 13.88 -2.50 -10.75
C ALA A 123 14.38 -1.05 -10.69
N ASP A 124 15.49 -0.78 -11.38
CA ASP A 124 15.98 0.58 -11.60
C ASP A 124 15.19 1.24 -12.73
N MET A 125 14.30 2.16 -12.37
CA MET A 125 13.42 2.86 -13.33
C MET A 125 14.05 4.14 -13.87
N THR A 126 15.30 4.44 -13.52
CA THR A 126 15.93 5.73 -13.81
C THR A 126 15.93 6.06 -15.30
N GLU A 127 16.35 5.13 -16.16
CA GLU A 127 16.43 5.35 -17.60
C GLU A 127 15.05 5.40 -18.25
N TYR A 128 14.15 4.53 -17.79
CA TYR A 128 12.78 4.48 -18.27
C TYR A 128 12.05 5.80 -18.04
N ILE A 129 12.17 6.36 -16.83
CA ILE A 129 11.57 7.65 -16.48
C ILE A 129 12.23 8.78 -17.24
N LYS A 130 13.56 8.83 -17.33
CA LYS A 130 14.28 9.87 -18.08
C LYS A 130 13.91 9.91 -19.57
N THR A 131 13.64 8.75 -20.14
CA THR A 131 13.34 8.63 -21.58
C THR A 131 11.87 8.96 -21.88
N ASN A 132 10.95 8.48 -21.04
CA ASN A 132 9.52 8.47 -21.39
C ASN A 132 8.67 9.42 -20.55
N TYR A 133 9.11 9.82 -19.36
CA TYR A 133 8.29 10.51 -18.35
C TYR A 133 9.05 11.60 -17.59
N LEU A 134 10.04 12.24 -18.23
CA LEU A 134 10.89 13.21 -17.54
C LEU A 134 10.10 14.44 -17.09
N GLU A 135 9.15 14.91 -17.90
CA GLU A 135 8.36 16.09 -17.60
C GLU A 135 7.43 15.83 -16.40
N GLU A 136 6.73 14.70 -16.40
CA GLU A 136 5.85 14.27 -15.30
C GLU A 136 6.65 14.01 -14.03
N TRP A 137 7.85 13.45 -14.14
CA TRP A 137 8.73 13.26 -13.00
C TRP A 137 9.17 14.58 -12.36
N LEU A 138 9.42 15.61 -13.17
CA LEU A 138 9.81 16.93 -12.69
C LEU A 138 8.64 17.75 -12.11
N ASP A 139 7.40 17.35 -12.40
CA ASP A 139 6.18 17.92 -11.79
C ASP A 139 5.93 17.42 -10.35
N ILE A 140 6.64 16.37 -9.92
CA ILE A 140 6.56 15.86 -8.55
C ILE A 140 7.42 16.71 -7.60
N PHE A 141 6.89 17.04 -6.41
CA PHE A 141 7.64 17.77 -5.39
C PHE A 141 9.02 17.13 -5.13
N PRO A 142 10.11 17.93 -5.08
CA PRO A 142 11.47 17.41 -4.95
C PRO A 142 11.68 16.41 -3.81
N GLY A 143 11.04 16.63 -2.65
CA GLY A 143 11.13 15.72 -1.51
C GLY A 143 10.66 14.29 -1.83
N PHE A 144 9.56 14.14 -2.58
CA PHE A 144 9.06 12.83 -3.00
C PHE A 144 10.00 12.14 -3.99
N ARG A 145 10.39 12.84 -5.06
CA ARG A 145 11.26 12.24 -6.08
C ARG A 145 12.68 11.95 -5.61
N GLU A 146 13.28 12.83 -4.80
CA GLU A 146 14.70 12.72 -4.42
C GLU A 146 14.93 11.92 -3.14
N SER A 147 14.04 12.02 -2.14
CA SER A 147 14.27 11.38 -0.83
C SER A 147 13.47 10.10 -0.62
N PHE A 148 12.24 10.03 -1.13
CA PHE A 148 11.35 8.90 -0.87
C PHE A 148 11.41 7.84 -1.97
N SER A 149 11.57 8.27 -3.22
CA SER A 149 11.59 7.37 -4.37
C SER A 149 12.96 6.87 -4.81
N SER A 150 14.02 7.50 -4.32
CA SER A 150 15.37 7.26 -4.80
C SER A 150 16.27 6.68 -3.72
N TYR A 151 17.10 5.70 -4.09
CA TYR A 151 18.11 5.11 -3.21
C TYR A 151 19.40 4.90 -4.01
N ASN A 152 20.54 5.37 -3.47
CA ASN A 152 21.85 5.33 -4.14
C ASN A 152 21.81 5.88 -5.58
N GLY A 153 21.07 6.97 -5.80
CA GLY A 153 20.97 7.64 -7.10
C GLY A 153 20.09 6.93 -8.13
N LYS A 154 19.39 5.86 -7.75
CA LYS A 154 18.45 5.12 -8.59
C LYS A 154 17.02 5.41 -8.20
N ILE A 155 16.14 5.56 -9.19
CA ILE A 155 14.69 5.66 -8.97
C ILE A 155 14.13 4.25 -8.82
N LEU A 156 13.67 3.89 -7.62
CA LEU A 156 13.19 2.54 -7.28
C LEU A 156 11.69 2.50 -6.95
N MET A 157 11.03 3.66 -6.89
CA MET A 157 9.60 3.78 -6.60
C MET A 157 9.03 5.00 -7.34
N ILE A 158 7.79 4.89 -7.82
CA ILE A 158 7.03 6.02 -8.39
C ILE A 158 6.07 6.55 -7.31
N PRO A 159 6.13 7.84 -6.94
CA PRO A 159 5.18 8.43 -6.01
C PRO A 159 3.76 8.42 -6.60
N PHE A 160 2.81 7.88 -5.84
CA PHE A 160 1.39 7.91 -6.18
C PHE A 160 0.62 8.88 -5.28
N ASP A 161 0.86 8.79 -3.97
CA ASP A 161 0.41 9.77 -2.99
C ASP A 161 1.59 10.29 -2.15
N GLY A 162 1.34 11.36 -1.40
CA GLY A 162 2.33 11.93 -0.50
C GLY A 162 1.64 12.59 0.69
N ASP A 163 2.03 12.18 1.89
CA ASP A 163 1.53 12.76 3.13
C ASP A 163 2.35 14.00 3.52
N LEU A 164 1.63 15.09 3.82
CA LEU A 164 2.21 16.30 4.39
C LEU A 164 1.71 16.49 5.82
N ILE A 165 2.63 16.72 6.76
CA ILE A 165 2.29 16.99 8.16
C ILE A 165 2.05 18.49 8.34
N HIS A 166 0.80 18.85 8.62
CA HIS A 166 0.37 20.25 8.82
C HIS A 166 -0.14 20.47 10.24
N LEU A 167 0.10 21.66 10.79
CA LEU A 167 -0.48 22.07 12.08
C LEU A 167 -1.89 22.62 11.86
N PHE A 168 -2.89 21.89 12.33
CA PHE A 168 -4.25 22.41 12.50
C PHE A 168 -4.38 23.04 13.89
N TYR A 169 -4.96 24.24 13.95
CA TYR A 169 -5.16 24.99 15.19
C TYR A 169 -6.54 25.65 15.22
N ASN A 170 -7.04 25.94 16.43
CA ASN A 170 -8.31 26.62 16.63
C ASN A 170 -8.11 28.15 16.60
N LYS A 171 -8.66 28.82 15.58
CA LYS A 171 -8.53 30.27 15.39
C LYS A 171 -9.15 31.08 16.53
N ASP A 172 -10.33 30.70 16.99
CA ASP A 172 -11.06 31.41 18.06
C ASP A 172 -10.24 31.46 19.37
N ILE A 173 -9.52 30.38 19.68
CA ILE A 173 -8.63 30.34 20.85
C ILE A 173 -7.46 31.31 20.66
N LEU A 174 -6.82 31.32 19.49
CA LEU A 174 -5.71 32.24 19.24
C LEU A 174 -6.18 33.70 19.31
N GLU A 175 -7.31 34.02 18.68
CA GLU A 175 -7.88 35.37 18.68
C GLU A 175 -8.25 35.83 20.11
N TYR A 176 -8.92 34.98 20.90
CA TYR A 176 -9.31 35.30 22.27
C TYR A 176 -8.12 35.64 23.17
N TYR A 177 -7.00 34.92 23.02
CA TYR A 177 -5.77 35.17 23.78
C TYR A 177 -4.79 36.12 23.07
N ASN A 178 -5.18 36.70 21.93
CA ASN A 178 -4.36 37.59 21.12
C ASN A 178 -3.00 36.97 20.71
N PHE A 179 -3.01 35.69 20.34
CA PHE A 179 -1.86 34.97 19.80
C PHE A 179 -1.86 34.99 18.27
N GLN A 180 -0.67 34.99 17.68
CA GLN A 180 -0.49 34.72 16.26
C GLN A 180 -0.36 33.21 16.02
N PRO A 181 -0.70 32.69 14.82
CA PRO A 181 -0.41 31.30 14.46
C PRO A 181 1.09 31.00 14.64
N PRO A 182 1.45 29.93 15.38
CA PRO A 182 2.85 29.63 15.64
C PRO A 182 3.55 29.22 14.35
N ARG A 183 4.75 29.75 14.15
CA ARG A 183 5.65 29.45 13.02
C ARG A 183 6.84 28.60 13.44
N THR A 184 7.07 28.48 14.75
CA THR A 184 8.14 27.64 15.32
C THR A 184 7.61 26.70 16.39
N TRP A 185 8.37 25.64 16.67
CA TRP A 185 8.08 24.71 17.76
C TRP A 185 8.11 25.36 19.14
N GLN A 186 8.98 26.36 19.31
CA GLN A 186 9.05 27.13 20.55
C GLN A 186 7.76 27.94 20.76
N GLU A 187 7.33 28.68 19.74
CA GLU A 187 6.06 29.43 19.78
C GLU A 187 4.85 28.50 20.02
N TYR A 188 4.82 27.35 19.35
CA TYR A 188 3.81 26.31 19.57
C TYR A 188 3.79 25.87 21.04
N ASN A 189 4.95 25.54 21.60
CA ASN A 189 5.09 25.09 22.98
C ASN A 189 4.69 26.18 23.99
N ASP A 190 5.02 27.43 23.71
CA ASP A 190 4.71 28.55 24.59
C ASP A 190 3.20 28.86 24.59
N ILE A 191 2.55 28.84 23.42
CA ILE A 191 1.09 28.95 23.32
C ILE A 191 0.43 27.78 24.04
N ALA A 192 0.88 26.54 23.77
CA ALA A 192 0.35 25.33 24.38
C ALA A 192 0.40 25.40 25.91
N LYS A 193 1.56 25.76 26.49
CA LYS A 193 1.73 25.94 27.94
C LYS A 193 0.80 27.01 28.49
N GLN A 194 0.65 28.14 27.77
CA GLN A 194 -0.17 29.25 28.22
C GLN A 194 -1.66 28.95 28.24
N VAL A 195 -2.18 28.12 27.33
CA VAL A 195 -3.61 27.80 27.28
C VAL A 195 -3.97 26.55 28.08
N HIS A 196 -3.00 25.70 28.41
CA HIS A 196 -3.28 24.43 29.07
C HIS A 196 -3.99 24.60 30.41
N ASN A 197 -5.05 23.81 30.63
CA ASN A 197 -5.90 23.82 31.83
C ASN A 197 -6.67 25.13 32.07
N LYS A 198 -6.67 26.07 31.13
CA LYS A 198 -7.56 27.24 31.18
C LYS A 198 -8.94 26.87 30.67
N VAL A 199 -9.98 27.38 31.32
CA VAL A 199 -11.34 27.30 30.79
C VAL A 199 -11.47 28.32 29.65
N PHE A 200 -11.86 27.87 28.46
CA PHE A 200 -12.15 28.74 27.33
C PHE A 200 -13.56 29.29 27.43
N PRO A 201 -13.74 30.58 27.78
CA PRO A 201 -15.05 31.09 28.16
C PRO A 201 -16.15 30.93 27.09
N PRO A 202 -15.88 31.08 25.78
CA PRO A 202 -16.89 30.89 24.74
C PRO A 202 -17.54 29.50 24.72
N THR A 203 -16.84 28.46 25.18
CA THR A 203 -17.35 27.08 25.18
C THR A 203 -17.47 26.46 26.57
N ASN A 204 -17.00 27.17 27.60
CA ASN A 204 -16.85 26.67 28.97
C ASN A 204 -16.10 25.32 29.08
N LYS A 205 -15.21 25.03 28.12
CA LYS A 205 -14.38 23.82 28.10
C LYS A 205 -12.98 24.11 28.60
N THR A 206 -12.42 23.21 29.40
CA THR A 206 -11.01 23.26 29.78
C THR A 206 -10.14 22.91 28.58
N LEU A 207 -9.21 23.80 28.25
CA LEU A 207 -8.32 23.66 27.11
C LEU A 207 -7.18 22.70 27.41
N VAL A 208 -6.82 21.96 26.36
CA VAL A 208 -5.59 21.19 26.28
C VAL A 208 -4.66 21.93 25.32
N GLY A 209 -3.47 22.29 25.78
CA GLY A 209 -2.55 23.10 24.96
C GLY A 209 -1.91 22.37 23.79
N SER A 210 -1.79 21.04 23.87
CA SER A 210 -1.24 20.21 22.81
C SER A 210 -1.98 18.89 22.75
N CYS A 211 -2.49 18.56 21.56
CA CYS A 211 -3.12 17.27 21.27
C CYS A 211 -2.15 16.27 20.62
N LEU A 212 -0.90 16.67 20.39
CA LEU A 212 0.11 15.79 19.81
C LEU A 212 0.28 14.55 20.71
N GLY A 213 0.06 13.38 20.13
CA GLY A 213 0.33 12.10 20.76
C GLY A 213 -0.63 11.62 21.85
N ARG A 214 -1.76 12.29 22.06
CA ARG A 214 -2.69 11.97 23.17
C ARG A 214 -3.61 10.77 22.91
N ALA A 215 -3.80 10.36 21.67
CA ALA A 215 -4.61 9.20 21.33
C ALA A 215 -3.71 8.04 20.88
N TYR A 216 -3.93 6.86 21.46
CA TYR A 216 -3.26 5.63 21.04
C TYR A 216 -3.59 5.36 19.57
N GLY A 217 -2.56 5.10 18.76
CA GLY A 217 -2.72 4.89 17.31
C GLY A 217 -2.82 6.16 16.45
N VAL A 218 -2.78 7.37 17.02
CA VAL A 218 -2.95 8.62 16.26
C VAL A 218 -1.70 9.50 16.35
N GLY A 219 -0.90 9.54 15.27
CA GLY A 219 0.09 10.60 15.03
C GLY A 219 1.35 10.62 15.91
N ASN A 220 1.49 9.70 16.87
CA ASN A 220 2.67 9.63 17.75
C ASN A 220 3.96 9.38 16.96
N ALA A 221 3.94 8.46 16.00
CA ALA A 221 5.09 8.17 15.15
C ALA A 221 5.54 9.41 14.35
N TRP A 222 4.59 10.16 13.77
CA TRP A 222 4.89 11.36 12.98
C TRP A 222 5.42 12.52 13.83
N THR A 223 4.87 12.71 15.03
CA THR A 223 5.41 13.70 15.99
C THR A 223 6.81 13.30 16.44
N ALA A 224 7.03 12.01 16.72
CA ALA A 224 8.35 11.48 17.07
C ALA A 224 9.36 11.66 15.92
N GLN A 225 8.95 11.59 14.65
CA GLN A 225 9.85 11.88 13.52
C GLN A 225 10.23 13.36 13.41
N VAL A 226 9.32 14.28 13.74
CA VAL A 226 9.71 15.70 13.78
C VAL A 226 10.60 15.97 14.99
N LEU A 227 10.26 15.42 16.16
CA LEU A 227 11.08 15.56 17.35
C LEU A 227 12.42 14.83 17.24
N SER A 228 12.52 13.73 16.48
CA SER A 228 13.78 12.98 16.30
C SER A 228 14.85 13.85 15.66
N SER A 229 14.47 14.71 14.72
CA SER A 229 15.36 15.71 14.12
C SER A 229 15.87 16.75 15.13
N MET A 230 15.23 16.87 16.29
CA MET A 230 15.59 17.79 17.38
C MET A 230 16.26 17.08 18.56
N THR A 231 16.12 15.75 18.67
CA THR A 231 16.59 14.97 19.83
C THR A 231 17.91 14.25 19.52
N GLN A 232 19.01 14.99 19.50
CA GLN A 232 20.39 14.47 19.40
C GLN A 232 20.84 14.03 18.00
N THR A 233 21.48 14.94 17.26
CA THR A 233 22.22 14.61 16.01
C THR A 233 23.66 14.14 16.26
N HIS A 234 24.18 14.34 17.49
CA HIS A 234 25.57 14.00 17.87
C HIS A 234 25.68 12.96 18.99
N GLY A 235 24.68 12.07 19.14
CA GLY A 235 24.64 11.06 20.19
C GLY A 235 24.59 11.66 21.59
N ALA A 236 25.06 10.93 22.61
CA ALA A 236 24.99 11.34 24.02
C ALA A 236 25.73 12.66 24.35
N SER A 237 26.46 13.25 23.40
CA SER A 237 27.13 14.55 23.53
C SER A 237 26.22 15.75 23.30
N GLN A 238 25.00 15.55 22.79
CA GLN A 238 24.04 16.60 22.51
C GLN A 238 22.65 16.14 22.96
N GLY A 239 22.05 16.81 23.95
CA GLY A 239 20.68 16.55 24.44
C GLY A 239 20.60 16.79 25.96
N SER A 240 19.46 17.28 26.43
CA SER A 240 19.20 17.61 27.85
C SER A 240 19.12 16.38 28.75
#